data_AF-A0A4Y2EE58-F1
#
_entry.id   AF-A0A4Y2EE58-F1
#
_cell.length_a   1.000
_cell.length_b   1.000
_cell.length_c   1.000
_cell.angle_alpha   90.00
_cell.angle_beta   90.00
_cell.angle_gamma   90.00
#
_symmetry.space_group_name_H-M   'P 1'
#
loop_
_entity.id
_entity.type
_entity.pdbx_description
1 polymer ?
#
loop_
_entity_poly.entity_id
_entity_poly.type
_entity_poly.pdbx_seq_one_letter_code
_entity_poly.pdbx_strand_id
1 'polypeptide(L)'
;MENDALFRGYSGKHEAQISKRNNPDLEPIITFLSKVSVPGPAVPIRKSFPLTNLLPNDIKHYYRYVGSLTTPPCTEGAVWTVLAKPVRIGQHQLKAFRKLRASSGSKHFLSDNFRPPQELHQRIVLESIINKRRRVSDKQRSTVHSDI
;
A
#
# COMPACT_ATOMS: atom_id res chain seq x y z
N MET A 1 4.29 12.18 -29.11
CA MET A 1 4.41 12.81 -27.78
C MET A 1 3.45 12.08 -26.86
N GLU A 2 3.83 10.90 -26.42
CA GLU A 2 2.89 9.84 -26.01
C GLU A 2 3.46 9.12 -24.80
N ASN A 3 3.40 9.75 -23.62
CA ASN A 3 3.74 9.11 -22.34
C ASN A 3 2.84 9.57 -21.17
N ASP A 4 1.80 10.36 -21.44
CA ASP A 4 0.94 10.98 -20.43
C ASP A 4 -0.19 10.06 -19.91
N ALA A 5 -0.24 8.81 -20.42
CA ALA A 5 -1.33 7.87 -20.15
C ALA A 5 -1.09 6.95 -18.94
N LEU A 6 0.13 6.86 -18.41
CA LEU A 6 0.46 5.85 -17.39
C LEU A 6 0.05 6.23 -15.96
N PHE A 7 -0.36 7.48 -15.70
CA PHE A 7 -0.82 7.89 -14.36
C PHE A 7 -2.24 8.47 -14.32
N ARG A 8 -2.80 8.88 -15.47
CA ARG A 8 -4.19 9.37 -15.54
C ARG A 8 -5.24 8.31 -15.21
N GLY A 9 -4.89 7.01 -15.31
CA GLY A 9 -5.76 5.89 -14.93
C GLY A 9 -5.56 5.34 -13.50
N TYR A 10 -4.61 5.88 -12.72
CA TYR A 10 -4.18 5.30 -11.43
C TYR A 10 -4.67 6.09 -10.21
N SER A 11 -5.67 6.96 -10.39
CA SER A 11 -6.41 7.58 -9.30
C SER A 11 -7.39 6.56 -8.70
N GLY A 12 -7.01 5.92 -7.59
CA GLY A 12 -7.99 5.28 -6.68
C GLY A 12 -7.73 3.85 -6.19
N LYS A 13 -6.59 3.20 -6.46
CA LYS A 13 -6.37 1.78 -6.08
C LYS A 13 -5.33 1.50 -4.98
N HIS A 14 -4.76 2.53 -4.36
CA HIS A 14 -3.71 2.36 -3.34
C HIS A 14 -4.19 2.61 -1.90
N GLU A 15 -5.49 2.83 -1.69
CA GLU A 15 -6.07 2.77 -0.35
C GLU A 15 -6.07 1.33 0.19
N ALA A 16 -6.04 1.18 1.51
CA ALA A 16 -6.34 -0.10 2.14
C ALA A 16 -7.71 -0.58 1.61
N GLN A 17 -7.71 -1.73 0.92
CA GLN A 17 -8.92 -2.21 0.28
C GLN A 17 -9.90 -2.73 1.33
N ILE A 18 -11.10 -2.15 1.35
CA ILE A 18 -12.15 -2.59 2.27
C ILE A 18 -12.54 -4.03 1.95
N SER A 19 -12.51 -4.89 2.95
CA SER A 19 -12.99 -6.27 2.88
C SER A 19 -14.26 -6.48 3.70
N LYS A 20 -15.05 -7.48 3.31
CA LYS A 20 -16.23 -7.93 4.06
C LYS A 20 -15.86 -8.49 5.45
N ARG A 21 -14.66 -9.05 5.59
CA ARG A 21 -14.15 -9.64 6.84
C ARG A 21 -13.11 -8.72 7.48
N ASN A 22 -13.02 -8.73 8.80
CA ASN A 22 -11.94 -8.09 9.54
C ASN A 22 -10.61 -8.80 9.27
N ASN A 23 -9.53 -8.02 9.31
CA ASN A 23 -8.18 -8.53 9.23
C ASN A 23 -7.65 -8.79 10.66
N PRO A 24 -7.48 -10.06 11.09
CA PRO A 24 -7.03 -10.38 12.44
C PRO A 24 -5.64 -9.81 12.77
N ASP A 25 -4.80 -9.59 11.76
CA ASP A 25 -3.45 -9.07 11.93
C ASP A 25 -3.43 -7.58 12.32
N LEU A 26 -4.54 -6.86 12.08
CA LEU A 26 -4.71 -5.47 12.52
C LEU A 26 -5.25 -5.35 13.96
N GLU A 27 -5.80 -6.41 14.55
CA GLU A 27 -6.42 -6.36 15.89
C GLU A 27 -5.49 -5.83 16.99
N PRO A 28 -4.18 -6.17 17.02
CA PRO A 28 -3.26 -5.59 17.99
C PRO A 28 -3.17 -4.06 17.94
N ILE A 29 -3.51 -3.43 16.81
CA ILE A 29 -3.56 -1.97 16.66
C ILE A 29 -4.98 -1.46 16.96
N ILE A 30 -5.99 -2.07 16.33
CA ILE A 30 -7.39 -1.65 16.42
C ILE A 30 -7.90 -1.59 17.87
N THR A 31 -7.53 -2.58 18.68
CA THR A 31 -7.96 -2.68 20.09
C THR A 31 -7.48 -1.53 20.98
N PHE A 32 -6.41 -0.83 20.59
CA PHE A 32 -5.84 0.28 21.37
C PHE A 32 -6.30 1.66 20.87
N LEU A 33 -6.89 1.77 19.68
CA LEU A 33 -7.30 3.06 19.10
C LEU A 33 -8.25 3.85 20.00
N SER A 34 -9.12 3.18 20.76
CA SER A 34 -10.01 3.84 21.71
C SER A 34 -9.27 4.55 22.86
N LYS A 35 -8.10 4.02 23.26
CA LYS A 35 -7.26 4.55 24.35
C LYS A 35 -6.38 5.72 23.91
N VAL A 36 -6.22 5.93 22.61
CA VAL A 36 -5.45 7.02 21.99
C VAL A 36 -6.33 7.86 21.06
N SER A 37 -7.60 8.04 21.44
CA SER A 37 -8.61 8.72 20.63
C SER A 37 -8.37 10.23 20.44
N VAL A 38 -7.50 10.83 21.26
CA VAL A 38 -7.04 12.22 21.15
C VAL A 38 -5.51 12.27 21.11
N PRO A 39 -4.89 13.36 20.62
CA PRO A 39 -3.43 13.48 20.62
C PRO A 39 -2.85 13.58 22.03
N GLY A 40 -1.65 13.02 22.23
CA GLY A 40 -0.89 13.08 23.49
C GLY A 40 -0.74 11.71 24.17
N PRO A 41 -1.82 10.99 24.51
CA PRO A 41 -1.74 9.68 25.13
C PRO A 41 -0.93 8.67 24.30
N ALA A 42 -0.08 7.92 24.98
CA ALA A 42 0.66 6.79 24.42
C ALA A 42 0.36 5.54 25.27
N VAL A 43 0.13 4.40 24.62
CA VAL A 43 -0.17 3.14 25.29
C VAL A 43 0.69 2.03 24.73
N PRO A 44 1.38 1.23 25.57
CA PRO A 44 2.20 0.12 25.08
C PRO A 44 1.31 -1.00 24.54
N ILE A 45 1.65 -1.49 23.35
CA ILE A 45 1.06 -2.71 22.80
C ILE A 45 1.72 -3.91 23.49
N ARG A 46 1.00 -4.51 24.45
CA ARG A 46 1.54 -5.57 25.32
C ARG A 46 1.65 -6.94 24.64
N LYS A 47 0.92 -7.17 23.55
CA LYS A 47 0.96 -8.42 22.79
C LYS A 47 1.83 -8.22 21.56
N SER A 48 2.97 -8.92 21.52
CA SER A 48 3.82 -8.95 20.33
C SER A 48 3.11 -9.67 19.18
N PHE A 49 3.38 -9.21 17.96
CA PHE A 49 2.89 -9.82 16.73
C PHE A 49 3.90 -9.56 15.61
N PRO A 50 4.01 -10.44 14.60
CA PRO A 50 4.94 -10.24 13.50
C PRO A 50 4.52 -9.04 12.65
N LEU A 51 5.41 -8.05 12.48
CA LEU A 51 5.14 -6.89 11.61
C LEU A 51 4.94 -7.30 10.15
N THR A 52 5.49 -8.44 9.73
CA THR A 52 5.29 -9.03 8.42
C THR A 52 3.82 -9.32 8.12
N ASN A 53 2.99 -9.55 9.15
CA ASN A 53 1.55 -9.77 8.97
C ASN A 53 0.79 -8.48 8.60
N LEU A 54 1.41 -7.32 8.79
CA LEU A 54 0.88 -6.03 8.33
C LEU A 54 1.22 -5.74 6.87
N LEU A 55 1.87 -6.68 6.17
CA LEU A 55 2.21 -6.57 4.76
C LEU A 55 1.28 -7.47 3.93
N PRO A 56 1.05 -7.16 2.65
CA PRO A 56 0.38 -8.07 1.73
C PRO A 56 1.20 -9.36 1.55
N ASN A 57 0.54 -10.46 1.19
CA ASN A 57 1.22 -11.74 0.94
C ASN A 57 2.26 -11.66 -0.19
N ASP A 58 2.03 -10.80 -1.19
CA ASP A 58 2.98 -10.55 -2.27
C ASP A 58 3.76 -9.26 -2.00
N ILE A 59 4.90 -9.41 -1.33
CA ILE A 59 5.87 -8.34 -1.11
C ILE A 59 6.90 -8.23 -2.24
N LYS A 60 6.89 -9.17 -3.20
CA LYS A 60 7.86 -9.21 -4.31
C LYS A 60 7.43 -8.31 -5.45
N HIS A 61 6.14 -7.99 -5.54
CA HIS A 61 5.60 -7.00 -6.46
C HIS A 61 5.50 -5.61 -5.82
N TYR A 62 6.35 -4.68 -6.23
CA TYR A 62 6.41 -3.32 -5.72
C TYR A 62 6.92 -2.32 -6.76
N TYR A 63 6.69 -1.04 -6.47
CA TYR A 63 7.25 0.10 -7.18
C TYR A 63 8.30 0.80 -6.32
N ARG A 64 9.34 1.35 -6.95
CA ARG A 64 10.46 2.01 -6.30
C ARG A 64 10.78 3.33 -6.99
N TYR A 65 10.87 4.42 -6.21
CA TYR A 65 11.24 5.73 -6.72
C TYR A 65 11.86 6.62 -5.63
N VAL A 66 12.59 7.66 -6.03
CA VAL A 66 13.07 8.71 -5.13
C VAL A 66 12.04 9.83 -5.06
N GLY A 67 11.65 10.21 -3.85
CA GLY A 67 10.66 11.25 -3.60
C GLY A 67 11.00 12.08 -2.37
N SER A 68 9.97 12.61 -1.72
CA SER A 68 10.10 13.43 -0.52
C SER A 68 9.39 12.82 0.67
N LEU A 69 9.59 13.38 1.85
CA LEU A 69 8.65 13.25 2.95
C LEU A 69 7.27 13.81 2.53
N THR A 70 6.20 13.19 3.02
CA THR A 70 4.82 13.63 2.75
C THR A 70 4.28 14.61 3.80
N THR A 71 5.06 14.88 4.84
CA THR A 71 4.80 15.90 5.86
C THR A 71 5.92 16.93 5.85
N PRO A 72 5.65 18.19 6.28
CA PRO A 72 6.69 19.19 6.47
C PRO A 72 7.87 18.64 7.28
N PRO A 73 9.12 18.97 6.91
CA PRO A 73 9.53 19.98 5.92
C PRO A 73 9.56 19.49 4.47
N CYS A 74 8.96 18.34 4.14
CA CYS A 74 8.88 17.81 2.77
C CYS A 74 10.25 17.54 2.12
N THR A 75 11.27 17.19 2.93
CA THR A 75 12.64 16.93 2.46
C THR A 75 12.68 15.86 1.37
N GLU A 76 13.46 16.13 0.31
CA GLU A 76 13.69 15.21 -0.81
C GLU A 76 14.78 14.17 -0.53
N GLY A 77 14.81 13.11 -1.33
CA GLY A 77 15.79 12.02 -1.22
C GLY A 77 15.25 10.74 -0.55
N ALA A 78 13.96 10.71 -0.18
CA ALA A 78 13.33 9.52 0.39
C ALA A 78 13.18 8.42 -0.67
N VAL A 79 13.71 7.22 -0.41
CA VAL A 79 13.57 6.06 -1.30
C VAL A 79 12.28 5.32 -0.96
N TRP A 80 11.25 5.52 -1.78
CA TRP A 80 9.91 4.94 -1.56
C TRP A 80 9.80 3.53 -2.12
N THR A 81 9.27 2.61 -1.32
CA THR A 81 8.82 1.28 -1.76
C THR A 81 7.31 1.18 -1.60
N VAL A 82 6.58 1.07 -2.71
CA VAL A 82 5.12 0.95 -2.69
C VAL A 82 4.73 -0.45 -3.15
N LEU A 83 4.21 -1.27 -2.24
CA LEU A 83 3.78 -2.64 -2.57
C LEU A 83 2.57 -2.60 -3.50
N ALA A 84 2.59 -3.44 -4.55
CA ALA A 84 1.56 -3.42 -5.59
C ALA A 84 0.23 -4.02 -5.13
N LYS A 85 0.25 -4.92 -4.14
CA LYS A 85 -0.94 -5.48 -3.51
C LYS A 85 -1.25 -4.75 -2.20
N PRO A 86 -2.52 -4.39 -1.95
CA PRO A 86 -2.89 -3.76 -0.70
C PRO A 86 -3.15 -4.79 0.40
N VAL A 87 -3.02 -4.33 1.64
CA VAL A 87 -3.58 -5.01 2.81
C VAL A 87 -5.07 -4.70 2.87
N ARG A 88 -5.86 -5.73 3.17
CA ARG A 88 -7.30 -5.58 3.34
C ARG A 88 -7.65 -5.23 4.78
N ILE A 89 -8.66 -4.38 4.94
CA ILE A 89 -9.16 -3.93 6.24
C ILE A 89 -10.67 -4.11 6.30
N GLY A 90 -11.19 -4.61 7.42
CA GLY A 90 -12.63 -4.71 7.62
C GLY A 90 -13.29 -3.34 7.79
N GLN A 91 -14.55 -3.22 7.38
CA GLN A 91 -15.29 -1.95 7.49
C GLN A 91 -15.34 -1.41 8.93
N HIS A 92 -15.48 -2.29 9.93
CA HIS A 92 -15.49 -1.92 11.35
C HIS A 92 -14.11 -1.39 11.81
N GLN A 93 -13.04 -2.05 11.37
CA GLN A 93 -11.67 -1.66 11.69
C GLN A 93 -11.34 -0.29 11.08
N LEU A 94 -11.72 -0.04 9.83
CA LEU A 94 -11.57 1.28 9.20
C LEU A 94 -12.34 2.37 9.94
N LYS A 95 -13.56 2.07 10.42
CA LYS A 95 -14.35 2.99 11.25
C LYS A 95 -13.65 3.32 12.57
N ALA A 96 -12.86 2.42 13.14
CA ALA A 96 -12.11 2.68 14.36
C ALA A 96 -11.03 3.76 14.15
N PHE A 97 -10.28 3.70 13.05
CA PHE A 97 -9.34 4.77 12.68
C PHE A 97 -10.02 6.12 12.47
N ARG A 98 -11.20 6.13 11.83
CA ARG A 98 -11.96 7.36 11.56
C ARG A 98 -12.61 7.99 12.80
N LYS A 99 -12.48 7.38 13.99
CA LYS A 99 -12.98 7.93 15.27
C LYS A 99 -11.92 8.71 16.05
N LEU A 100 -10.66 8.69 15.61
CA LEU A 100 -9.59 9.48 16.23
C LEU A 100 -9.86 10.98 16.05
N ARG A 101 -9.37 11.81 16.96
CA ARG A 101 -9.54 13.28 16.95
C ARG A 101 -8.28 13.98 16.48
N ALA A 102 -8.46 15.08 15.74
CA ALA A 102 -7.35 15.87 15.22
C ALA A 102 -6.59 16.65 16.32
N SER A 103 -7.30 17.10 17.36
CA SER A 103 -6.73 17.79 18.52
C SER A 103 -7.57 17.55 19.77
N SER A 104 -6.96 17.76 20.95
CA SER A 104 -7.67 17.66 22.23
C SER A 104 -8.80 18.70 22.29
N GLY A 105 -10.01 18.27 22.66
CA GLY A 105 -11.20 19.13 22.69
C GLY A 105 -11.85 19.42 21.33
N SER A 106 -11.27 18.94 20.21
CA SER A 106 -11.85 19.17 18.88
C SER A 106 -13.10 18.32 18.63
N LYS A 107 -14.12 18.94 18.02
CA LYS A 107 -15.29 18.25 17.47
C LYS A 107 -15.00 17.55 16.14
N HIS A 108 -13.83 17.79 15.53
CA HIS A 108 -13.43 17.18 14.28
C HIS A 108 -12.68 15.86 14.52
N PHE A 109 -13.01 14.87 13.70
CA PHE A 109 -12.21 13.65 13.62
C PHE A 109 -10.94 13.92 12.81
N LEU A 110 -9.90 13.12 13.05
CA LEU A 110 -8.73 13.06 12.20
C LEU A 110 -9.14 12.40 10.88
N SER A 111 -9.38 13.22 9.87
CA SER A 111 -9.69 12.80 8.50
C SER A 111 -8.69 13.43 7.53
N ASP A 112 -8.65 12.87 6.32
CA ASP A 112 -7.93 13.42 5.16
C ASP A 112 -6.47 13.79 5.46
N ASN A 113 -5.83 13.01 6.34
CA ASN A 113 -4.47 13.18 6.80
C ASN A 113 -3.45 12.62 5.80
N PHE A 114 -3.61 13.01 4.53
CA PHE A 114 -2.75 12.65 3.42
C PHE A 114 -2.38 13.90 2.61
N ARG A 115 -1.20 13.85 1.97
CA ARG A 115 -0.79 14.86 0.99
C ARG A 115 -1.35 14.50 -0.39
N PRO A 116 -1.89 15.44 -1.18
CA PRO A 116 -2.30 15.17 -2.56
C PRO A 116 -1.14 14.62 -3.40
N PRO A 117 -1.41 13.78 -4.41
CA PRO A 117 -0.39 13.35 -5.36
C PRO A 117 0.37 14.55 -5.93
N GLN A 118 1.68 14.40 -6.06
CA GLN A 118 2.56 15.41 -6.63
C GLN A 118 2.99 14.98 -8.02
N GLU A 119 3.26 15.95 -8.89
CA GLU A 119 3.68 15.69 -10.26
C GLU A 119 4.93 14.80 -10.31
N LEU A 120 4.94 13.85 -11.24
CA LEU A 120 6.06 12.92 -11.38
C LEU A 120 7.33 13.66 -11.84
N HIS A 121 7.17 14.74 -12.61
CA HIS A 121 8.24 15.40 -13.35
C HIS A 121 9.03 14.36 -14.16
N GLN A 122 10.37 14.41 -14.12
CA GLN A 122 11.25 13.52 -14.88
C GLN A 122 11.69 12.28 -14.07
N ARG A 123 11.05 12.00 -12.94
CA ARG A 123 11.43 10.88 -12.08
C ARG A 123 11.01 9.56 -12.71
N ILE A 124 11.90 8.57 -12.63
CA ILE A 124 11.63 7.21 -13.06
C ILE A 124 11.04 6.41 -11.90
N VAL A 125 9.94 5.71 -12.17
CA VAL A 125 9.38 4.71 -11.25
C VAL A 125 9.79 3.34 -11.75
N LEU A 126 10.51 2.60 -10.93
CA LEU A 126 10.91 1.22 -11.22
C LEU A 126 9.83 0.27 -10.70
N GLU A 127 9.49 -0.74 -11.48
CA GLU A 127 8.64 -1.86 -11.05
C GLU A 127 9.50 -3.11 -10.85
N SER A 128 9.24 -3.85 -9.77
CA SER A 128 9.90 -5.13 -9.53
C SER A 128 9.44 -6.17 -10.56
N ILE A 129 10.37 -6.72 -11.34
CA ILE A 129 10.05 -7.77 -12.32
C ILE A 129 9.76 -9.09 -11.59
N ILE A 130 8.53 -9.58 -11.68
CA ILE A 130 8.22 -10.96 -11.29
C ILE A 130 8.45 -11.85 -12.51
N ASN A 131 9.53 -12.63 -12.49
CA ASN A 131 9.73 -13.71 -13.46
C ASN A 131 8.60 -14.75 -13.29
N LYS A 132 7.48 -14.56 -13.99
CA LYS A 132 6.56 -15.66 -14.26
C LYS A 132 7.33 -16.62 -15.14
N ARG A 133 7.89 -17.69 -14.56
CA ARG A 133 8.35 -18.84 -15.33
C ARG A 133 7.20 -19.24 -16.26
N ARG A 134 7.28 -18.88 -17.54
CA ARG A 134 6.41 -19.48 -18.56
C ARG A 134 6.76 -20.96 -18.49
N ARG A 135 5.82 -21.80 -18.03
CA ARG A 135 5.87 -23.21 -18.37
C ARG A 135 5.75 -23.22 -19.89
N VAL A 136 6.87 -23.36 -20.59
CA VAL A 136 6.85 -23.80 -21.97
C VAL A 136 6.23 -25.19 -21.88
N SER A 137 4.97 -25.30 -22.29
CA SER A 137 4.37 -26.60 -22.55
C SER A 137 5.15 -27.19 -23.71
N ASP A 138 5.98 -28.19 -23.42
CA ASP A 138 6.54 -29.09 -24.42
C ASP A 138 5.38 -29.79 -25.14
N LYS A 139 4.89 -29.18 -26.22
CA LYS A 139 4.11 -29.88 -27.23
C LYS A 139 4.20 -29.19 -28.58
N GLN A 140 5.33 -29.37 -29.23
CA GLN A 140 5.38 -29.48 -30.68
C GLN A 140 6.55 -30.39 -31.09
N ARG A 141 6.30 -31.69 -30.95
CA ARG A 141 6.98 -32.74 -31.70
C ARG A 141 6.00 -33.22 -32.77
N SER A 142 6.11 -32.69 -33.97
CA SER A 142 5.71 -33.35 -35.23
C SER A 142 6.22 -32.50 -36.40
N THR A 143 7.34 -32.91 -37.01
CA THR A 143 7.36 -33.48 -38.37
C THR A 143 7.40 -32.38 -39.44
N VAL A 144 8.58 -32.12 -40.00
CA VAL A 144 8.67 -31.72 -41.40
C VAL A 144 9.45 -32.83 -42.10
N HIS A 145 8.74 -33.40 -43.05
CA HIS A 145 9.14 -34.44 -43.96
C HIS A 145 10.24 -33.90 -44.88
N SER A 146 11.20 -34.76 -45.20
CA SER A 146 12.07 -34.66 -46.36
C SER A 146 11.27 -34.38 -47.61
N ASP A 147 11.69 -33.40 -48.43
CA ASP A 147 11.63 -33.47 -49.90
C ASP A 147 12.55 -32.40 -50.53
N ILE A 148 13.53 -32.92 -51.27
CA ILE A 148 14.47 -32.31 -52.25
C ILE A 148 15.61 -31.46 -51.71
#